data_AF-A0A815HEK4-F1
#
_entry.id   AF-A0A815HEK4-F1
#
_cell.length_a   1.000
_cell.length_b   1.000
_cell.length_c   1.000
_cell.angle_alpha   90.00
_cell.angle_beta   90.00
_cell.angle_gamma   90.00
#
_symmetry.space_group_name_H-M   'P 1'
#
loop_
_entity.id
_entity.type
_entity.pdbx_description
1 polymer ?
#
loop_
_entity_poly.entity_id
_entity_poly.type
_entity_poly.pdbx_seq_one_letter_code
_entity_poly.pdbx_strand_id
1 'polypeptide(L)'
;MVSLILINVLVVLYFGMFALLIGFTDSIIQVFVLTTVSFYRKALCTFCFIIAAIHECGLFVTAYGSIVVSGFLDNQLARTSAVWCKLRYCLISSLCAASSVCGYLATIDQCLTTSQNVRFRHWSSMKHAHQVSLSRVIIWWLHDTIWLYYQEKSPIT
;
A
#
# COMPACT_ATOMS: atom_id res chain seq x y z
N MET A 1 32.82 5.82 14.58
CA MET A 1 31.34 5.87 14.69
C MET A 1 30.69 6.63 13.54
N VAL A 2 31.24 7.80 13.14
CA VAL A 2 30.74 8.63 12.01
C VAL A 2 30.68 7.88 10.66
N SER A 3 31.69 7.04 10.34
CA SER A 3 31.72 6.30 9.08
C SER A 3 30.57 5.29 8.92
N LEU A 4 30.10 4.68 10.01
CA LEU A 4 29.01 3.68 9.95
C LEU A 4 27.66 4.35 9.66
N ILE A 5 27.42 5.52 10.24
CA ILE A 5 26.19 6.30 10.04
C ILE A 5 26.09 6.76 8.59
N LEU A 6 27.19 7.24 8.02
CA LEU A 6 27.24 7.67 6.62
C LEU A 6 26.93 6.53 5.64
N ILE A 7 27.52 5.35 5.87
CA ILE A 7 27.27 4.16 5.05
C ILE A 7 25.80 3.76 5.10
N ASN A 8 25.19 3.76 6.29
CA ASN A 8 23.78 3.42 6.44
C ASN A 8 22.85 4.37 5.67
N VAL A 9 23.08 5.69 5.79
CA VAL A 9 22.30 6.70 5.05
C VAL A 9 22.43 6.49 3.54
N LEU A 10 23.64 6.22 3.05
CA LEU A 10 23.87 5.97 1.63
C LEU A 10 23.11 4.73 1.15
N VAL A 11 23.20 3.63 1.89
CA VAL A 11 22.51 2.37 1.56
C VAL A 11 21.00 2.57 1.52
N VAL A 12 20.43 3.24 2.53
CA VAL A 12 18.99 3.52 2.60
C VAL A 12 18.54 4.41 1.44
N LEU A 13 19.34 5.41 1.05
CA LEU A 13 19.01 6.32 -0.05
C LEU A 13 19.10 5.62 -1.41
N TYR A 14 20.19 4.89 -1.69
CA TYR A 14 20.35 4.16 -2.95
C TYR A 14 19.29 3.07 -3.11
N PHE A 15 19.09 2.25 -2.08
CA PHE A 15 18.08 1.19 -2.11
C PHE A 15 16.67 1.79 -2.18
N GLY A 16 16.40 2.87 -1.45
CA GLY A 16 15.12 3.57 -1.49
C GLY A 16 14.78 4.15 -2.86
N MET A 17 15.75 4.77 -3.54
CA MET A 17 15.55 5.26 -4.92
C MET A 17 15.30 4.11 -5.89
N PHE A 18 16.07 3.02 -5.79
CA PHE A 18 15.90 1.86 -6.65
C PHE A 18 14.53 1.20 -6.45
N ALA A 19 14.11 1.01 -5.19
CA ALA A 19 12.80 0.47 -4.84
C ALA A 19 11.66 1.38 -5.32
N LEU A 20 11.81 2.70 -5.23
CA LEU A 20 10.82 3.65 -5.73
C LEU A 20 10.66 3.53 -7.24
N LEU A 21 11.76 3.50 -8.00
CA LEU A 21 11.71 3.42 -9.47
C LEU A 21 11.08 2.10 -9.91
N ILE A 22 11.58 0.97 -9.40
CA ILE A 22 11.07 -0.34 -9.80
C ILE A 22 9.63 -0.53 -9.36
N GLY A 23 9.32 -0.26 -8.09
CA GLY A 23 7.98 -0.43 -7.55
C GLY A 23 6.94 0.42 -8.29
N PHE A 24 7.28 1.68 -8.58
CA PHE A 24 6.38 2.56 -9.34
C PHE A 24 6.19 2.08 -10.77
N THR A 25 7.25 1.66 -11.46
CA THR A 25 7.14 1.11 -12.82
C THR A 25 6.32 -0.18 -12.85
N ASP A 26 6.52 -1.07 -11.87
CA ASP A 26 5.80 -2.33 -11.75
C ASP A 26 4.29 -2.10 -11.58
N SER A 27 3.91 -1.23 -10.64
CA SER A 27 2.51 -0.89 -10.41
C SER A 27 1.85 -0.24 -11.65
N ILE A 28 2.55 0.61 -12.41
CA ILE A 28 2.03 1.18 -13.66
C ILE A 28 1.83 0.09 -14.72
N ILE A 29 2.82 -0.79 -14.90
CA ILE A 29 2.75 -1.88 -15.87
C ILE A 29 1.58 -2.81 -15.51
N GLN A 30 1.39 -3.12 -14.23
CA GLN A 30 0.28 -3.94 -13.76
C GLN A 30 -1.07 -3.32 -14.11
N VAL A 31 -1.27 -2.03 -13.84
CA VAL A 31 -2.52 -1.32 -14.23
C VAL A 31 -2.70 -1.33 -15.74
N PHE A 32 -1.64 -1.08 -16.51
CA PHE A 32 -1.71 -1.05 -17.97
C PHE A 32 -2.09 -2.40 -18.56
N VAL A 33 -1.47 -3.50 -18.11
CA VAL A 33 -1.76 -4.86 -18.57
C VAL A 33 -3.19 -5.26 -18.22
N LEU A 34 -3.61 -5.04 -16.97
CA LEU A 34 -4.94 -5.41 -16.49
C LEU A 34 -6.08 -4.60 -17.11
N THR A 35 -5.80 -3.36 -17.52
CA THR A 35 -6.78 -2.52 -18.23
C THR A 35 -6.83 -2.81 -19.74
N THR A 36 -5.71 -3.16 -20.37
CA THR A 36 -5.64 -3.40 -21.83
C THR A 36 -6.32 -4.70 -22.25
N VAL A 37 -6.20 -5.77 -21.45
CA VAL A 37 -6.73 -7.07 -21.81
C VAL A 37 -8.23 -7.18 -21.49
N SER A 38 -9.06 -7.13 -22.54
CA SER A 38 -10.53 -7.13 -22.45
C SER A 38 -11.13 -8.34 -21.74
N PHE A 39 -10.45 -9.50 -21.79
CA PHE A 39 -10.85 -10.73 -21.10
C PHE A 39 -10.89 -10.58 -19.57
N TYR A 40 -9.97 -9.78 -19.01
CA TYR A 40 -9.84 -9.59 -17.57
C TYR A 40 -10.81 -8.54 -17.00
N ARG A 41 -11.39 -7.67 -17.83
CA ARG A 41 -12.24 -6.55 -17.37
C ARG A 41 -13.52 -6.96 -16.63
N LYS A 42 -13.94 -8.22 -16.75
CA LYS A 42 -15.16 -8.74 -16.09
C LYS A 42 -14.87 -9.53 -14.81
N ALA A 43 -13.60 -9.83 -14.53
CA ALA A 43 -13.21 -10.61 -13.37
C ALA A 43 -13.05 -9.70 -12.15
N LEU A 44 -13.61 -10.12 -11.02
CA LEU A 44 -13.49 -9.42 -9.75
C LEU A 44 -12.03 -9.34 -9.29
N CYS A 45 -11.29 -10.43 -9.46
CA CYS A 45 -9.86 -10.51 -9.23
C CYS A 45 -9.08 -9.38 -9.93
N THR A 46 -9.39 -9.07 -11.18
CA THR A 46 -8.74 -7.99 -11.94
C THR A 46 -9.02 -6.62 -11.34
N PHE A 47 -10.27 -6.36 -10.93
CA PHE A 47 -10.63 -5.11 -10.25
C PHE A 47 -9.87 -4.94 -8.93
N CYS A 48 -9.79 -6.01 -8.12
CA CYS A 48 -9.03 -6.01 -6.88
C CYS A 48 -7.53 -5.76 -7.11
N PHE A 49 -6.93 -6.37 -8.14
CA PHE A 49 -5.53 -6.13 -8.49
C PHE A 49 -5.25 -4.71 -8.99
N ILE A 50 -6.16 -4.10 -9.76
CA ILE A 50 -6.02 -2.69 -10.17
C ILE A 50 -6.06 -1.78 -8.95
N ILE A 51 -6.98 -2.02 -8.02
CA ILE A 51 -7.05 -1.25 -6.77
C ILE A 51 -5.78 -1.45 -5.94
N ALA A 52 -5.30 -2.69 -5.80
CA ALA A 52 -4.06 -2.99 -5.09
C ALA A 52 -2.87 -2.21 -5.68
N ALA A 53 -2.72 -2.25 -7.01
CA ALA A 53 -1.66 -1.53 -7.72
C ALA A 53 -1.71 -0.01 -7.49
N ILE A 54 -2.91 0.58 -7.44
CA ILE A 54 -3.08 2.02 -7.11
C ILE A 54 -2.62 2.30 -5.67
N HIS A 55 -2.96 1.44 -4.71
CA HIS A 55 -2.53 1.59 -3.32
C HIS A 55 -1.01 1.40 -3.19
N GLU A 56 -0.42 0.46 -3.93
CA GLU A 56 1.02 0.23 -3.97
C GLU A 56 1.77 1.41 -4.60
N CYS A 57 1.27 2.00 -5.69
CA CYS A 57 1.78 3.26 -6.22
C CYS A 57 1.84 4.34 -5.12
N GLY A 58 0.73 4.53 -4.40
CA GLY A 58 0.67 5.46 -3.28
C GLY A 58 1.69 5.11 -2.18
N LEU A 59 1.82 3.82 -1.85
CA LEU A 59 2.77 3.33 -0.85
C LEU A 59 4.21 3.66 -1.26
N PHE A 60 4.60 3.39 -2.51
CA PHE A 60 5.95 3.66 -2.99
C PHE A 60 6.29 5.15 -2.93
N VAL A 61 5.37 6.01 -3.38
CA VAL A 61 5.52 7.47 -3.33
C VAL A 61 5.62 7.96 -1.88
N THR A 62 4.74 7.50 -0.99
CA THR A 62 4.68 8.02 0.38
C THR A 62 5.82 7.49 1.24
N ALA A 63 6.13 6.19 1.14
CA ALA A 63 7.15 5.52 1.94
C ALA A 63 8.55 5.91 1.47
N TYR A 64 8.89 5.65 0.21
CA TYR A 64 10.23 5.86 -0.32
C TYR A 64 10.46 7.29 -0.80
N GLY A 65 9.44 7.97 -1.33
CA GLY A 65 9.58 9.38 -1.69
C GLY A 65 9.95 10.23 -0.48
N SER A 66 9.33 9.98 0.67
CA SER A 66 9.70 10.66 1.92
C SER A 66 11.13 10.35 2.37
N ILE A 67 11.67 9.14 2.12
CA ILE A 67 13.06 8.77 2.45
C ILE A 67 14.02 9.54 1.55
N VAL A 68 13.76 9.53 0.25
CA VAL A 68 14.59 10.22 -0.76
C VAL A 68 14.63 11.72 -0.46
N VAL A 69 13.45 12.34 -0.29
CA VAL A 69 13.35 13.77 0.02
C VAL A 69 14.04 14.11 1.34
N SER A 70 13.88 13.28 2.39
CA SER A 70 14.56 13.52 3.68
C SER A 70 16.09 13.40 3.57
N GLY A 71 16.59 12.51 2.72
CA GLY A 71 18.03 12.35 2.48
C GLY A 71 18.64 13.47 1.65
N PHE A 72 17.88 14.12 0.76
CA PHE A 72 18.35 15.29 -0.01
C PHE A 72 18.25 16.61 0.77
N LEU A 73 17.30 16.74 1.70
CA LEU A 73 17.05 17.96 2.48
C LEU A 73 17.64 17.94 3.90
N ASP A 74 18.76 17.22 4.11
CA ASP A 74 19.46 17.13 5.41
C ASP A 74 18.52 16.85 6.61
N ASN A 75 17.61 15.88 6.45
CA ASN A 75 16.65 15.46 7.47
C ASN A 75 15.69 16.56 8.00
N GLN A 76 15.59 17.71 7.32
CA GLN A 76 14.68 18.77 7.75
C GLN A 76 13.21 18.35 7.63
N LEU A 77 12.84 17.47 6.68
CA LEU A 77 11.45 17.08 6.45
C LEU A 77 10.83 16.26 7.60
N ALA A 78 11.62 15.38 8.22
CA ALA A 78 11.18 14.60 9.38
C ALA A 78 11.17 15.44 10.67
N ARG A 79 11.98 16.51 10.74
CA ARG A 79 12.03 17.47 11.84
C ARG A 79 11.02 18.61 11.74
N THR A 80 10.57 18.95 10.54
CA THR A 80 9.74 20.15 10.30
C THR A 80 8.29 19.98 10.72
N SER A 81 7.78 18.75 10.82
CA SER A 81 6.39 18.53 11.19
C SER A 81 6.16 17.16 11.84
N ALA A 82 5.93 17.16 13.15
CA ALA A 82 5.45 15.98 13.87
C ALA A 82 4.14 15.45 13.27
N VAL A 83 3.31 16.36 12.74
CA VAL A 83 2.05 16.01 12.04
C VAL A 83 2.34 15.23 10.77
N TRP A 84 3.34 15.62 9.98
CA TRP A 84 3.73 14.90 8.75
C TRP A 84 4.27 13.50 9.06
N CYS A 85 5.09 13.36 10.10
CA CYS A 85 5.62 12.07 10.52
C CYS A 85 4.50 11.09 10.92
N LYS A 86 3.54 11.58 11.71
CA LYS A 86 2.33 10.83 12.12
C LYS A 86 1.45 10.46 10.92
N LEU A 87 1.14 11.44 10.07
CA LEU A 87 0.31 11.22 8.87
C LEU A 87 0.96 10.23 7.91
N ARG A 88 2.28 10.34 7.70
CA ARG A 88 3.05 9.41 6.87
C ARG A 88 2.94 7.98 7.39
N TYR A 89 3.10 7.76 8.70
CA TYR A 89 2.96 6.43 9.29
C TYR A 89 1.57 5.84 9.02
N CYS A 90 0.50 6.62 9.26
CA CYS A 90 -0.86 6.18 9.01
C CYS A 90 -1.12 5.90 7.53
N LEU A 91 -0.66 6.75 6.62
CA LEU A 91 -0.78 6.52 5.18
C LEU A 91 -0.08 5.23 4.76
N ILE A 92 1.15 5.00 5.22
CA ILE A 92 1.90 3.78 4.89
C ILE A 92 1.17 2.54 5.43
N SER A 93 0.73 2.57 6.70
CA SER A 93 -0.02 1.50 7.34
C SER A 93 -1.29 1.16 6.58
N SER A 94 -2.14 2.18 6.36
CA SER A 94 -3.42 2.05 5.65
C SER A 94 -3.26 1.57 4.21
N LEU A 95 -2.29 2.11 3.45
CA LEU A 95 -2.06 1.72 2.05
C LEU A 95 -1.54 0.28 1.94
N CYS A 96 -0.62 -0.12 2.82
CA CYS A 96 -0.09 -1.48 2.86
C CYS A 96 -1.18 -2.50 3.20
N ALA A 97 -2.00 -2.19 4.21
CA ALA A 97 -3.13 -3.01 4.60
C ALA A 97 -4.18 -3.12 3.49
N ALA A 98 -4.50 -2.02 2.81
CA ALA A 98 -5.45 -2.00 1.70
C ALA A 98 -4.96 -2.85 0.52
N SER A 99 -3.68 -2.76 0.14
CA SER A 99 -3.11 -3.62 -0.92
C SER A 99 -3.20 -5.10 -0.53
N SER A 100 -2.76 -5.44 0.69
CA SER A 100 -2.75 -6.82 1.19
C SER A 100 -4.15 -7.44 1.16
N VAL A 101 -5.15 -6.70 1.63
CA VAL A 101 -6.57 -7.11 1.60
C VAL A 101 -7.04 -7.35 0.17
N CYS A 102 -6.73 -6.45 -0.76
CA CYS A 102 -7.12 -6.60 -2.15
C CYS A 102 -6.45 -7.81 -2.80
N GLY A 103 -5.17 -8.07 -2.48
CA GLY A 103 -4.45 -9.27 -2.89
C GLY A 103 -5.13 -10.55 -2.40
N TYR A 104 -5.46 -10.64 -1.10
CA TYR A 104 -6.17 -11.80 -0.55
C TYR A 104 -7.54 -12.00 -1.20
N LEU A 105 -8.30 -10.93 -1.41
CA LEU A 105 -9.60 -11.00 -2.09
C LEU A 105 -9.46 -11.50 -3.53
N ALA A 106 -8.43 -11.04 -4.25
CA ALA A 106 -8.12 -11.50 -5.60
C ALA A 106 -7.76 -12.99 -5.63
N THR A 107 -6.96 -13.48 -4.68
CA THR A 107 -6.60 -14.90 -4.58
C THR A 107 -7.81 -15.77 -4.23
N ILE A 108 -8.66 -15.32 -3.30
CA ILE A 108 -9.91 -16.02 -2.95
C ILE A 108 -10.81 -16.09 -4.18
N ASP A 109 -10.97 -14.99 -4.91
CA ASP A 109 -11.76 -14.95 -6.14
C ASP A 109 -11.22 -15.90 -7.21
N GLN A 110 -9.91 -15.95 -7.39
CA GLN A 110 -9.25 -16.87 -8.32
C GLN A 110 -9.45 -18.34 -7.91
N CYS A 111 -9.42 -18.64 -6.61
CA CYS A 111 -9.70 -19.97 -6.08
C CYS A 111 -11.15 -20.38 -6.33
N LEU A 112 -12.10 -19.48 -6.08
CA LEU A 112 -13.54 -19.73 -6.29
C LEU A 112 -13.89 -19.90 -7.77
N THR A 113 -13.26 -19.12 -8.65
CA THR A 113 -13.49 -19.20 -10.10
C THR A 113 -12.87 -20.44 -10.74
N THR A 114 -11.78 -20.97 -10.17
CA THR A 114 -11.13 -22.22 -10.62
C THR A 114 -11.82 -23.47 -10.08
N SER A 115 -12.64 -23.35 -9.03
CA SER A 115 -13.40 -24.47 -8.46
C SER A 115 -14.41 -25.05 -9.45
N GLN A 116 -14.50 -26.39 -9.51
CA GLN A 116 -15.49 -27.10 -10.33
C GLN A 116 -16.93 -26.98 -9.79
N ASN A 117 -17.10 -26.52 -8.54
CA ASN A 117 -18.40 -26.41 -7.93
C ASN A 117 -19.10 -25.08 -8.32
N VAL A 118 -20.21 -25.21 -9.05
CA VAL A 118 -21.02 -24.08 -9.57
C VAL A 118 -21.46 -23.13 -8.45
N ARG A 119 -21.72 -23.65 -7.25
CA ARG A 119 -22.17 -22.85 -6.10
C ARG A 119 -21.08 -21.91 -5.58
N PHE A 120 -19.82 -22.36 -5.56
CA PHE A 120 -18.67 -21.52 -5.18
C PHE A 120 -18.34 -20.49 -6.26
N ARG A 121 -18.52 -20.84 -7.54
CA ARG A 121 -18.36 -19.88 -8.64
C ARG A 121 -19.38 -18.75 -8.60
N HIS A 122 -20.59 -18.99 -8.11
CA HIS A 122 -21.63 -17.96 -7.96
C HIS A 122 -21.38 -17.01 -6.77
N TRP A 123 -20.56 -17.41 -5.79
CA TRP A 123 -20.16 -16.54 -4.67
C TRP A 123 -19.11 -15.48 -5.07
N SER A 124 -18.45 -15.64 -6.23
CA SER A 124 -17.64 -14.60 -6.87
C SER A 124 -18.55 -13.48 -7.41
N SER A 125 -19.09 -12.68 -6.49
CA SER A 125 -19.97 -11.56 -6.76
C SER A 125 -19.23 -10.27 -6.50
N MET A 126 -19.12 -9.43 -7.53
CA MET A 126 -18.44 -8.13 -7.47
C MET A 126 -18.97 -7.21 -6.36
N LYS A 127 -20.25 -7.35 -6.00
CA LYS A 127 -20.89 -6.57 -4.93
C LYS A 127 -20.31 -6.88 -3.55
N HIS A 128 -20.07 -8.15 -3.25
CA HIS A 128 -19.58 -8.56 -1.93
C HIS A 128 -18.13 -8.13 -1.72
N ALA A 129 -17.27 -8.28 -2.74
CA ALA A 129 -15.89 -7.85 -2.64
C ALA A 129 -15.74 -6.33 -2.51
N HIS A 130 -16.60 -5.53 -3.16
CA HIS A 130 -16.60 -4.08 -2.95
C HIS A 130 -16.98 -3.71 -1.51
N GLN A 131 -17.99 -4.37 -0.94
CA GLN A 131 -18.40 -4.15 0.46
C GLN A 131 -17.33 -4.60 1.46
N VAL A 132 -16.69 -5.75 1.22
CA VAL A 132 -15.60 -6.26 2.07
C VAL A 132 -14.35 -5.39 1.98
N SER A 133 -14.00 -4.92 0.78
CA SER A 133 -12.86 -4.00 0.60
C SER A 133 -13.12 -2.67 1.33
N LEU A 134 -14.28 -2.04 1.11
CA LEU A 134 -14.64 -0.79 1.77
C LEU A 134 -14.67 -0.91 3.30
N SER A 135 -15.31 -1.96 3.82
CA SER A 135 -15.40 -2.18 5.28
C SER A 135 -14.02 -2.38 5.90
N ARG A 136 -13.11 -3.10 5.24
CA ARG A 136 -11.73 -3.27 5.74
C ARG A 136 -10.93 -1.98 5.69
N VAL A 137 -11.08 -1.16 4.65
CA VAL A 137 -10.45 0.17 4.60
C VAL A 137 -10.92 0.99 5.79
N ILE A 138 -12.22 1.05 6.07
CA ILE A 138 -12.78 1.79 7.22
C ILE A 138 -12.20 1.28 8.55
N ILE A 139 -12.14 -0.04 8.75
CA ILE A 139 -11.58 -0.63 9.97
C ILE A 139 -10.12 -0.22 10.16
N TRP A 140 -9.33 -0.22 9.08
CA TRP A 140 -7.92 0.19 9.14
C TRP A 140 -7.75 1.68 9.45
N TRP A 141 -8.56 2.55 8.85
CA TRP A 141 -8.57 3.97 9.19
C TRP A 141 -8.94 4.22 10.64
N LEU A 142 -9.92 3.49 11.18
CA LEU A 142 -10.29 3.57 12.60
C LEU A 142 -9.13 3.10 13.49
N HIS A 143 -8.48 1.99 13.14
CA HIS A 143 -7.33 1.47 13.87
C HIS A 143 -6.16 2.48 13.90
N ASP A 144 -5.79 3.04 12.74
CA ASP A 144 -4.72 4.04 12.65
C ASP A 144 -5.08 5.34 13.40
N THR A 145 -6.35 5.74 13.39
CA THR A 145 -6.82 6.91 14.17
C THR A 145 -6.74 6.66 15.68
N ILE A 146 -7.12 5.47 16.14
CA ILE A 146 -6.99 5.07 17.55
C ILE A 146 -5.53 5.06 17.96
N TRP A 147 -4.64 4.52 17.12
CA TRP A 147 -3.20 4.51 17.35
C TRP A 147 -2.63 5.92 17.50
N LEU A 148 -3.00 6.85 16.59
CA LEU A 148 -2.60 8.25 16.67
C LEU A 148 -3.02 8.91 17.99
N TYR A 149 -4.24 8.64 18.44
CA TYR A 149 -4.76 9.18 19.70
C TYR A 149 -3.95 8.70 20.91
N TYR A 150 -3.57 7.41 20.96
CA TYR A 150 -2.72 6.88 22.02
C TYR A 150 -1.31 7.51 22.02
N GLN A 151 -0.76 7.78 20.83
CA GLN A 151 0.57 8.35 20.68
C GLN A 151 0.62 9.84 21.10
N GLU A 152 -0.50 10.56 21.05
CA GLU A 152 -0.58 11.93 21.55
C GLU A 152 -0.66 12.02 23.08
N LYS A 153 -1.27 11.01 23.72
CA LYS A 153 -1.38 10.95 25.19
C LYS A 153 -0.17 10.35 25.89
N SER A 154 0.66 9.58 25.18
CA SER A 154 1.88 9.02 25.74
C SER A 154 3.00 10.06 25.62
N PRO A 155 3.49 10.66 26.72
CA PRO A 155 4.63 11.56 26.65
C PRO A 155 5.82 10.76 26.12
N ILE A 156 6.39 11.24 25.03
CA ILE A 156 7.61 10.73 24.41
C ILE A 156 8.73 10.97 25.43
N THR A 157 9.08 9.96 26.23
CA THR A 157 10.36 9.91 26.97
C THR A 157 11.47 9.48 26.04
#